data_AF-A0A1R2BCB2-F1
#
_entry.id   AF-A0A1R2BCB2-F1
#
_cell.length_a   1.000
_cell.length_b   1.000
_cell.length_c   1.000
_cell.angle_alpha   90.00
_cell.angle_beta   90.00
_cell.angle_gamma   90.00
#
_symmetry.space_group_name_H-M   'P 1'
#
loop_
_entity.id
_entity.type
_entity.pdbx_description
1 polymer ?
#
loop_
_entity_poly.entity_id
_entity_poly.type
_entity_poly.pdbx_seq_one_letter_code
_entity_poly.pdbx_strand_id
1 'polypeptide(L)'
;MENPFESTDDRENKTKNLWRFALYSMKTELVLYDLCQSLYWQSIIEVGIMLSAFIALLTSHSLLFFMHVAHIIRPYVALRIIFKLPKTHLILDQLSDDPIKAQSEASEIIQAQFKTSSIFYSHYLILSGISAVFDLLALLYNLSNTGGEMNTYVFYVNIAWIFLGFDFYVLLWSKSLLFTFPKVLRDTSKDIANSTLRDTSNMFNNMMEQFVQRIK
;
A
#
# COMPACT_ATOMS: atom_id res chain seq x y z
N MET A 1 35.30 -5.14 -28.02
CA MET A 1 35.36 -5.81 -29.33
C MET A 1 34.03 -6.50 -29.55
N GLU A 2 33.21 -6.00 -30.47
CA GLU A 2 31.91 -6.62 -30.81
C GLU A 2 32.15 -7.97 -31.51
N ASN A 3 31.37 -8.99 -31.14
CA ASN A 3 31.46 -10.33 -31.72
C ASN A 3 30.87 -10.29 -33.15
N PRO A 4 31.66 -10.60 -34.20
CA PRO A 4 31.22 -10.48 -35.59
C PRO A 4 30.16 -11.51 -36.01
N PHE A 5 29.78 -12.42 -35.10
CA PHE A 5 28.76 -13.47 -35.32
C PHE A 5 27.41 -13.16 -34.67
N GLU A 6 27.21 -11.98 -34.10
CA GLU A 6 25.90 -11.59 -33.59
C GLU A 6 24.96 -11.32 -34.77
N SER A 7 23.98 -12.21 -34.97
CA SER A 7 23.07 -12.12 -36.11
C SER A 7 22.24 -10.83 -36.03
N THR A 8 21.86 -10.27 -37.19
CA THR A 8 20.97 -9.10 -37.25
C THR A 8 19.66 -9.34 -36.48
N ASP A 9 19.16 -10.57 -36.46
CA ASP A 9 18.00 -11.02 -35.67
C ASP A 9 18.25 -10.93 -34.15
N ASP A 10 19.45 -11.25 -33.68
CA ASP A 10 19.82 -11.15 -32.25
C ASP A 10 19.93 -9.69 -31.79
N ARG A 11 20.46 -8.81 -32.64
CA ARG A 11 20.49 -7.35 -32.38
C ARG A 11 19.09 -6.75 -32.37
N GLU A 12 18.25 -7.10 -33.33
CA GLU A 12 16.88 -6.58 -33.42
C GLU A 12 16.03 -7.05 -32.22
N ASN A 13 16.18 -8.31 -31.82
CA ASN A 13 15.54 -8.85 -30.61
C ASN A 13 16.05 -8.19 -29.32
N LYS A 14 17.36 -7.97 -29.16
CA LYS A 14 17.92 -7.23 -28.01
C LYS A 14 17.36 -5.81 -27.94
N THR A 15 17.33 -5.08 -29.05
CA THR A 15 16.84 -3.70 -29.11
C THR A 15 15.35 -3.64 -28.76
N LYS A 16 14.55 -4.57 -29.29
CA LYS A 16 13.13 -4.70 -28.96
C LYS A 16 12.88 -5.03 -27.49
N ASN A 17 13.74 -5.83 -26.87
CA ASN A 17 13.66 -6.17 -25.44
C ASN A 17 14.01 -4.97 -24.56
N LEU A 18 15.02 -4.18 -24.93
CA LEU A 18 15.37 -2.94 -24.23
C LEU A 18 14.23 -1.91 -24.30
N TRP A 19 13.62 -1.72 -25.47
CA TRP A 19 12.45 -0.84 -25.62
C TRP A 19 11.26 -1.28 -24.78
N ARG A 20 10.97 -2.59 -24.75
CA ARG A 20 9.92 -3.14 -23.89
C ARG A 20 10.20 -2.92 -22.41
N PHE A 21 11.45 -3.14 -21.99
CA PHE A 21 11.87 -2.87 -20.62
C PHE A 21 11.68 -1.40 -20.25
N ALA A 22 12.15 -0.47 -21.09
CA ALA A 22 11.98 0.97 -20.87
C ALA A 22 10.50 1.36 -20.74
N LEU A 23 9.63 0.88 -21.64
CA LEU A 23 8.19 1.14 -21.59
C LEU A 23 7.53 0.57 -20.33
N TYR A 24 7.89 -0.64 -19.92
CA TYR A 24 7.36 -1.24 -18.69
C TYR A 24 7.84 -0.52 -17.44
N SER A 25 9.09 -0.08 -17.41
CA SER A 25 9.65 0.71 -16.32
C SER A 25 8.93 2.06 -16.20
N MET A 26 8.72 2.76 -17.33
CA MET A 26 7.97 4.03 -17.35
C MET A 26 6.52 3.86 -16.90
N LYS A 27 5.83 2.81 -17.38
CA LYS A 27 4.46 2.50 -16.94
C LYS A 27 4.41 2.20 -15.43
N THR A 28 5.41 1.47 -14.93
CA THR A 28 5.51 1.13 -13.50
C THR A 28 5.75 2.37 -12.66
N GLU A 29 6.62 3.27 -13.10
CA GLU A 29 6.89 4.54 -12.43
C GLU A 29 5.64 5.40 -12.32
N LEU A 30 4.86 5.54 -13.39
CA LEU A 30 3.60 6.28 -13.36
C LEU A 30 2.63 5.73 -12.32
N VAL A 31 2.48 4.40 -12.27
CA VAL A 31 1.62 3.73 -11.27
C VAL A 31 2.13 3.95 -9.83
N LEU A 32 3.45 3.89 -9.62
CA LEU A 32 4.06 4.14 -8.32
C LEU A 32 3.94 5.61 -7.90
N TYR A 33 3.94 6.53 -8.86
CA TYR A 33 3.72 7.95 -8.61
C TYR A 33 2.28 8.21 -8.17
N ASP A 34 1.29 7.64 -8.87
CA ASP A 34 -0.13 7.71 -8.49
C ASP A 34 -0.38 7.10 -7.10
N LEU A 35 0.28 5.98 -6.79
CA LEU A 35 0.26 5.37 -5.46
C LEU A 35 0.79 6.33 -4.40
N CYS A 36 1.95 6.93 -4.65
CA CYS A 36 2.62 7.84 -3.73
C CYS A 36 1.75 9.07 -3.44
N GLN A 37 1.20 9.70 -4.49
CA GLN A 37 0.31 10.84 -4.35
C GLN A 37 -0.97 10.50 -3.58
N SER A 38 -1.60 9.36 -3.91
CA SER A 38 -2.81 8.91 -3.24
C SER A 38 -2.56 8.68 -1.75
N LEU A 39 -1.52 7.89 -1.41
CA LEU A 39 -1.14 7.62 -0.03
C LEU A 39 -0.81 8.89 0.76
N TYR A 40 -0.10 9.83 0.14
CA TYR A 40 0.29 11.09 0.76
C TYR A 40 -0.93 11.96 1.10
N TRP A 41 -1.79 12.24 0.11
CA TRP A 41 -2.96 13.10 0.31
C TRP A 41 -3.98 12.47 1.26
N GLN A 42 -4.22 11.16 1.16
CA GLN A 42 -5.07 10.45 2.12
C GLN A 42 -4.52 10.54 3.53
N SER A 43 -3.20 10.38 3.72
CA SER A 43 -2.57 10.50 5.03
C SER A 43 -2.73 11.90 5.64
N ILE A 44 -2.61 12.95 4.84
CA ILE A 44 -2.84 14.34 5.30
C ILE A 44 -4.28 14.52 5.76
N ILE A 45 -5.24 14.07 4.94
CA ILE A 45 -6.66 14.23 5.27
C ILE A 45 -7.02 13.41 6.51
N GLU A 46 -6.54 12.16 6.61
CA GLU A 46 -6.74 11.31 7.78
C GLU A 46 -6.21 11.95 9.06
N VAL A 47 -4.99 12.48 9.04
CA VAL A 47 -4.41 13.18 10.19
C VAL A 47 -5.26 14.40 10.59
N GLY A 48 -5.74 15.17 9.61
CA GLY A 48 -6.61 16.32 9.87
C GLY A 48 -7.97 15.95 10.49
N ILE A 49 -8.59 14.88 10.00
CA ILE A 49 -9.87 14.37 10.54
C ILE A 49 -9.64 13.79 11.95
N MET A 50 -8.57 13.01 12.14
CA MET A 50 -8.25 12.43 13.44
C MET A 50 -7.91 13.49 14.49
N LEU A 51 -7.24 14.57 14.11
CA LEU A 51 -7.03 15.71 14.99
C LEU A 51 -8.36 16.37 15.39
N SER A 52 -9.28 16.53 14.44
CA SER A 52 -10.62 17.07 14.71
C SER A 52 -11.42 16.15 15.65
N ALA A 53 -11.35 14.84 15.42
CA ALA A 53 -11.98 13.82 16.26
C ALA A 53 -11.38 13.77 17.67
N PHE A 54 -10.08 14.02 17.79
CA PHE A 54 -9.38 14.11 19.07
C PHE A 54 -9.81 15.36 19.85
N ILE A 55 -9.95 16.51 19.19
CA ILE A 55 -10.51 17.71 19.82
C ILE A 55 -11.95 17.43 20.29
N ALA A 56 -12.77 16.75 19.48
CA ALA A 56 -14.13 16.36 19.86
C ALA A 56 -14.17 15.41 21.06
N LEU A 57 -13.19 14.50 21.21
CA LEU A 57 -13.03 13.66 22.40
C LEU A 57 -12.81 14.53 23.66
N LEU A 58 -11.96 15.56 23.57
CA LEU A 58 -11.68 16.43 24.71
C LEU A 58 -12.88 17.30 25.12
N THR A 59 -13.72 17.70 24.17
CA THR A 59 -14.88 18.57 24.44
C THR A 59 -16.15 17.81 24.82
N SER A 60 -16.37 16.63 24.23
CA SER A 60 -17.59 15.84 24.43
C SER A 60 -17.42 14.63 25.35
N HIS A 61 -16.17 14.30 25.73
CA HIS A 61 -15.80 13.08 26.46
C HIS A 61 -16.28 11.77 25.81
N SER A 62 -16.59 11.81 24.51
CA SER A 62 -17.13 10.69 23.76
C SER A 62 -16.03 9.68 23.43
N LEU A 63 -16.20 8.43 23.89
CA LEU A 63 -15.28 7.33 23.61
C LEU A 63 -15.35 6.83 22.14
N LEU A 64 -16.25 7.39 21.32
CA LEU A 64 -16.40 7.04 19.90
C LEU A 64 -15.11 7.25 19.10
N PHE A 65 -14.24 8.17 19.54
CA PHE A 65 -12.91 8.36 18.98
C PHE A 65 -12.09 7.06 18.84
N PHE A 66 -12.19 6.16 19.83
CA PHE A 66 -11.37 4.94 19.85
C PHE A 66 -11.76 3.93 18.76
N MET A 67 -12.95 4.04 18.19
CA MET A 67 -13.34 3.21 17.03
C MET A 67 -12.56 3.56 15.76
N HIS A 68 -11.91 4.73 15.72
CA HIS A 68 -11.15 5.20 14.57
C HIS A 68 -9.63 5.18 14.82
N VAL A 69 -9.15 4.52 15.88
CA VAL A 69 -7.72 4.55 16.27
C VAL A 69 -6.79 3.98 15.18
N ALA A 70 -7.29 3.06 14.35
CA ALA A 70 -6.54 2.49 13.23
C ALA A 70 -6.11 3.56 12.20
N HIS A 71 -6.89 4.64 12.04
CA HIS A 71 -6.58 5.77 11.17
C HIS A 71 -5.45 6.67 11.71
N ILE A 72 -4.98 6.45 12.93
CA ILE A 72 -3.75 7.08 13.46
C ILE A 72 -2.51 6.32 12.98
N ILE A 73 -2.59 4.98 12.98
CA ILE A 73 -1.47 4.11 12.61
C ILE A 73 -1.30 4.07 11.09
N ARG A 74 -2.40 4.14 10.34
CA ARG A 74 -2.39 4.00 8.88
C ARG A 74 -1.55 5.05 8.14
N PRO A 75 -1.59 6.35 8.47
CA PRO A 75 -0.68 7.37 7.90
C PRO A 75 0.80 7.06 8.14
N TYR A 76 1.14 6.51 9.32
CA TYR A 76 2.51 6.10 9.61
C TYR A 76 2.98 4.97 8.67
N VAL A 77 2.12 3.96 8.45
CA VAL A 77 2.42 2.87 7.50
C VAL A 77 2.51 3.39 6.07
N ALA A 78 1.64 4.32 5.66
CA ALA A 78 1.69 4.97 4.35
C ALA A 78 3.04 5.67 4.10
N LEU A 79 3.53 6.44 5.06
CA LEU A 79 4.84 7.09 4.97
C LEU A 79 5.96 6.06 4.79
N ARG A 80 5.92 4.94 5.52
CA ARG A 80 6.91 3.85 5.38
C ARG A 80 6.89 3.23 3.98
N ILE A 81 5.73 3.15 3.33
CA ILE A 81 5.62 2.73 1.93
C ILE A 81 6.30 3.77 1.04
N ILE A 82 5.91 5.04 1.14
CA ILE A 82 6.41 6.14 0.30
C ILE A 82 7.94 6.22 0.32
N PHE A 83 8.58 6.11 1.49
CA PHE A 83 10.04 6.14 1.61
C PHE A 83 10.75 4.90 1.06
N LYS A 84 10.03 3.79 0.85
CA LYS A 84 10.57 2.51 0.39
C LYS A 84 10.18 2.16 -1.05
N LEU A 85 9.35 2.96 -1.70
CA LEU A 85 9.02 2.75 -3.11
C LEU A 85 10.26 3.00 -3.98
N PRO A 86 10.44 2.20 -5.05
CA PRO A 86 11.56 2.39 -5.94
C PRO A 86 11.46 3.70 -6.70
N LYS A 87 12.57 4.44 -6.71
CA LYS A 87 12.73 5.71 -7.40
C LYS A 87 13.69 5.52 -8.57
N THR A 88 13.13 5.43 -9.77
CA THR A 88 13.87 5.17 -11.02
C THR A 88 15.06 6.10 -11.20
N HIS A 89 14.91 7.41 -10.95
CA HIS A 89 16.03 8.37 -11.03
C HIS A 89 17.21 8.00 -10.13
N LEU A 90 16.97 7.56 -8.89
CA LEU A 90 18.04 7.13 -7.97
C LEU A 90 18.66 5.79 -8.36
N ILE A 91 17.88 4.93 -9.02
CA ILE A 91 18.37 3.63 -9.49
C ILE A 91 19.31 3.85 -10.67
N LEU A 92 18.93 4.72 -11.63
CA LEU A 92 19.73 5.03 -12.81
C LEU A 92 21.13 5.56 -12.45
N ASP A 93 21.25 6.37 -11.39
CA ASP A 93 22.52 6.90 -10.91
C ASP A 93 23.48 5.82 -10.35
N GLN A 94 22.99 4.61 -10.10
CA GLN A 94 23.75 3.49 -9.51
C GLN A 94 24.13 2.41 -10.53
N LEU A 95 23.65 2.53 -11.78
CA LEU A 95 23.84 1.50 -12.80
C LEU A 95 25.21 1.63 -13.49
N SER A 96 25.72 0.51 -13.99
CA SER A 96 26.85 0.49 -14.90
C SER A 96 26.55 1.23 -16.22
N ASP A 97 27.57 1.83 -16.84
CA ASP A 97 27.45 2.43 -18.19
C ASP A 97 27.20 1.39 -19.30
N ASP A 98 27.40 0.10 -19.03
CA ASP A 98 27.07 -0.99 -19.97
C ASP A 98 25.56 -1.28 -19.96
N PRO A 99 24.84 -1.06 -21.08
CA PRO A 99 23.37 -1.19 -21.13
C PRO A 99 22.84 -2.58 -20.77
N ILE A 100 23.59 -3.64 -21.09
CA ILE A 100 23.15 -5.02 -20.82
C ILE A 100 23.29 -5.33 -19.33
N LYS A 101 24.40 -4.89 -18.73
CA LYS A 101 24.67 -5.05 -17.29
C LYS A 101 23.74 -4.17 -16.45
N ALA A 102 23.53 -2.94 -16.87
CA ALA A 102 22.60 -1.99 -16.27
C ALA A 102 21.18 -2.54 -16.18
N GLN A 103 20.72 -3.26 -17.21
CA GLN A 103 19.39 -3.87 -17.21
C GLN A 103 19.26 -4.95 -16.11
N SER A 104 20.24 -5.83 -15.96
CA SER A 104 20.22 -6.85 -14.90
C SER A 104 20.29 -6.24 -13.51
N GLU A 105 21.19 -5.28 -13.30
CA GLU A 105 21.37 -4.57 -12.02
C GLU A 105 20.09 -3.82 -11.63
N ALA A 106 19.48 -3.09 -12.58
CA ALA A 106 18.22 -2.39 -12.36
C ALA A 106 17.09 -3.34 -11.97
N SER A 107 16.98 -4.49 -12.64
CA SER A 107 15.95 -5.49 -12.35
C SER A 107 16.08 -6.03 -10.92
N GLU A 108 17.30 -6.33 -10.46
CA GLU A 108 17.55 -6.82 -9.10
C GLU A 108 17.20 -5.76 -8.04
N ILE A 109 17.65 -4.52 -8.24
CA ILE A 109 17.36 -3.40 -7.32
C ILE A 109 15.85 -3.14 -7.24
N ILE A 110 15.16 -3.09 -8.39
CA ILE A 110 13.71 -2.90 -8.46
C ILE A 110 13.00 -4.02 -7.71
N GLN A 111 13.35 -5.29 -7.95
CA GLN A 111 12.71 -6.42 -7.28
C GLN A 111 12.90 -6.39 -5.76
N ALA A 112 14.11 -6.07 -5.28
CA ALA A 112 14.39 -5.97 -3.85
C ALA A 112 13.60 -4.84 -3.16
N GLN A 113 13.53 -3.67 -3.79
CA GLN A 113 12.77 -2.53 -3.28
C GLN A 113 11.26 -2.80 -3.33
N PHE A 114 10.76 -3.41 -4.41
CA PHE A 114 9.36 -3.79 -4.55
C PHE A 114 8.92 -4.84 -3.52
N LYS A 115 9.76 -5.85 -3.25
CA LYS A 115 9.50 -6.84 -2.20
C LYS A 115 9.40 -6.21 -0.82
N THR A 116 10.25 -5.23 -0.54
CA THR A 116 10.23 -4.54 0.75
C THR A 116 8.98 -3.66 0.87
N SER A 117 8.62 -2.92 -0.18
CA SER A 117 7.45 -2.02 -0.17
C SER A 117 6.12 -2.79 -0.16
N SER A 118 6.03 -3.93 -0.85
CA SER A 118 4.82 -4.76 -0.91
C SER A 118 4.41 -5.33 0.44
N ILE A 119 5.37 -5.63 1.33
CA ILE A 119 5.08 -6.05 2.71
C ILE A 119 4.33 -4.93 3.44
N PHE A 120 4.85 -3.70 3.42
CA PHE A 120 4.19 -2.56 4.07
C PHE A 120 2.84 -2.24 3.44
N TYR A 121 2.75 -2.35 2.11
CA TYR A 121 1.49 -2.19 1.40
C TYR A 121 0.45 -3.24 1.81
N SER A 122 0.86 -4.49 2.03
CA SER A 122 -0.03 -5.54 2.55
C SER A 122 -0.54 -5.21 3.96
N HIS A 123 0.33 -4.73 4.85
CA HIS A 123 -0.09 -4.25 6.18
C HIS A 123 -1.08 -3.08 6.07
N TYR A 124 -0.85 -2.15 5.15
CA TYR A 124 -1.74 -1.03 4.89
C TYR A 124 -3.13 -1.49 4.42
N LEU A 125 -3.21 -2.49 3.55
CA LEU A 125 -4.49 -3.07 3.10
C LEU A 125 -5.22 -3.82 4.23
N ILE A 126 -4.50 -4.59 5.04
CA ILE A 126 -5.08 -5.28 6.20
C ILE A 126 -5.65 -4.25 7.18
N LEU A 127 -4.89 -3.21 7.50
CA LEU A 127 -5.35 -2.11 8.35
C LEU A 127 -6.58 -1.41 7.75
N SER A 128 -6.59 -1.16 6.44
CA SER A 128 -7.74 -0.56 5.75
C SER A 128 -8.98 -1.45 5.82
N GLY A 129 -8.83 -2.77 5.68
CA GLY A 129 -9.94 -3.71 5.82
C GLY A 129 -10.50 -3.78 7.24
N ILE A 130 -9.62 -3.79 8.25
CA ILE A 130 -10.02 -3.75 9.66
C ILE A 130 -10.72 -2.41 9.98
N SER A 131 -10.12 -1.28 9.58
CA SER A 131 -10.71 0.06 9.68
C SER A 131 -12.12 0.09 9.09
N ALA A 132 -12.31 -0.41 7.87
CA ALA A 132 -13.62 -0.39 7.21
C ALA A 132 -14.71 -1.11 8.01
N VAL A 133 -14.35 -2.22 8.68
CA VAL A 133 -15.28 -2.94 9.55
C VAL A 133 -15.62 -2.11 10.79
N PHE A 134 -14.63 -1.51 11.45
CA PHE A 134 -14.86 -0.66 12.62
C PHE A 134 -15.65 0.61 12.27
N ASP A 135 -15.35 1.25 11.14
CA ASP A 135 -16.08 2.41 10.65
C ASP A 135 -17.52 2.06 10.29
N LEU A 136 -17.76 0.90 9.69
CA LEU A 136 -19.13 0.43 9.43
C LEU A 136 -19.90 0.19 10.72
N LEU A 137 -19.28 -0.44 11.73
CA LEU A 137 -19.90 -0.63 13.04
C LEU A 137 -20.17 0.70 13.74
N ALA A 138 -19.21 1.64 13.71
CA ALA A 138 -19.35 2.98 14.25
C ALA A 138 -20.47 3.74 13.54
N LEU A 139 -20.54 3.64 12.21
CA LEU A 139 -21.59 4.27 11.41
C LEU A 139 -22.97 3.76 11.80
N LEU A 140 -23.16 2.44 11.85
CA LEU A 140 -24.44 1.83 12.22
C LEU A 140 -24.86 2.20 13.65
N TYR A 141 -23.91 2.13 14.60
CA TYR A 141 -24.14 2.52 15.98
C TYR A 141 -24.54 4.00 16.07
N ASN A 142 -23.79 4.91 15.44
CA ASN A 142 -24.07 6.34 15.53
C ASN A 142 -25.39 6.69 14.82
N LEU A 143 -25.70 6.10 13.66
CA LEU A 143 -26.96 6.29 12.95
C LEU A 143 -28.17 5.85 13.80
N SER A 144 -28.07 4.70 14.49
CA SER A 144 -29.15 4.24 15.38
C SER A 144 -29.44 5.19 16.54
N ASN A 145 -28.44 5.98 16.95
CA ASN A 145 -28.53 6.94 18.04
C ASN A 145 -28.73 8.40 17.55
N THR A 146 -28.71 8.64 16.23
CA THR A 146 -28.87 9.98 15.63
C THR A 146 -30.30 10.52 15.74
N GLY A 147 -31.27 9.68 16.13
CA GLY A 147 -32.63 10.11 16.45
C GLY A 147 -32.76 10.97 17.72
N GLY A 148 -31.69 11.18 18.49
CA GLY A 148 -31.63 12.07 19.66
C GLY A 148 -30.74 13.29 19.43
N GLU A 149 -31.08 14.42 20.06
CA GLU A 149 -30.60 15.81 19.84
C GLU A 149 -29.09 16.11 19.98
N MET A 150 -28.20 15.11 19.96
CA MET A 150 -26.75 15.32 20.15
C MET A 150 -25.99 15.47 18.84
N ASN A 151 -25.55 16.71 18.54
CA ASN A 151 -24.64 17.07 17.44
C ASN A 151 -23.38 16.19 17.33
N THR A 152 -22.94 15.58 18.44
CA THR A 152 -21.78 14.69 18.50
C THR A 152 -21.97 13.41 17.67
N TYR A 153 -23.15 12.78 17.67
CA TYR A 153 -23.37 11.56 16.89
C TYR A 153 -23.33 11.84 15.39
N VAL A 154 -23.94 12.93 14.94
CA VAL A 154 -23.90 13.38 13.54
C VAL A 154 -22.46 13.64 13.09
N PHE A 155 -21.63 14.24 13.95
CA PHE A 155 -20.21 14.44 13.67
C PHE A 155 -19.47 13.11 13.44
N TYR A 156 -19.64 12.11 14.31
CA TYR A 156 -19.00 10.81 14.15
C TYR A 156 -19.59 9.96 13.00
N VAL A 157 -20.87 10.15 12.64
CA VAL A 157 -21.44 9.59 11.40
C VAL A 157 -20.68 10.11 10.18
N ASN A 158 -20.42 11.41 10.11
CA ASN A 158 -19.68 12.00 8.98
C ASN A 158 -18.23 11.52 8.93
N ILE A 159 -17.56 11.42 10.08
CA ILE A 159 -16.20 10.85 10.16
C ILE A 159 -16.18 9.41 9.63
N ALA A 160 -17.06 8.56 10.16
CA ALA A 160 -17.14 7.16 9.75
C ALA A 160 -17.43 7.01 8.25
N TRP A 161 -18.29 7.86 7.69
CA TRP A 161 -18.56 7.88 6.25
C TRP A 161 -17.33 8.24 5.41
N ILE A 162 -16.59 9.28 5.80
CA ILE A 162 -15.39 9.71 5.06
C ILE A 162 -14.34 8.62 5.09
N PHE A 163 -14.07 8.04 6.26
CA PHE A 163 -13.09 6.96 6.40
C PHE A 163 -13.49 5.69 5.67
N LEU A 164 -14.75 5.27 5.75
CA LEU A 164 -15.27 4.14 4.98
C LEU A 164 -15.09 4.38 3.46
N GLY A 165 -15.30 5.61 3.00
CA GLY A 165 -15.05 6.01 1.61
C GLY A 165 -13.57 5.86 1.21
N PHE A 166 -12.64 6.29 2.08
CA PHE A 166 -11.21 6.09 1.85
C PHE A 166 -10.81 4.62 1.83
N ASP A 167 -11.38 3.83 2.72
CA ASP A 167 -11.04 2.41 2.84
C ASP A 167 -11.50 1.64 1.60
N PHE A 168 -12.74 1.90 1.15
CA PHE A 168 -13.22 1.34 -0.11
C PHE A 168 -12.41 1.82 -1.30
N TYR A 169 -12.07 3.10 -1.37
CA TYR A 169 -11.22 3.62 -2.45
C TYR A 169 -9.88 2.88 -2.51
N VAL A 170 -9.17 2.75 -1.39
CA VAL A 170 -7.88 2.05 -1.32
C VAL A 170 -8.02 0.58 -1.72
N LEU A 171 -9.03 -0.12 -1.21
CA LEU A 171 -9.25 -1.54 -1.51
C LEU A 171 -9.59 -1.77 -2.98
N LEU A 172 -10.43 -0.92 -3.57
CA LEU A 172 -10.80 -0.98 -4.99
C LEU A 172 -9.65 -0.60 -5.90
N TRP A 173 -8.91 0.46 -5.54
CA TRP A 173 -7.71 0.88 -6.26
C TRP A 173 -6.63 -0.20 -6.19
N SER A 174 -6.44 -0.85 -5.05
CA SER A 174 -5.54 -2.00 -4.93
C SER A 174 -5.91 -3.15 -5.87
N LYS A 175 -7.21 -3.43 -6.01
CA LYS A 175 -7.68 -4.41 -7.00
C LYS A 175 -7.46 -3.93 -8.44
N SER A 176 -7.60 -2.64 -8.73
CA SER A 176 -7.36 -2.10 -10.07
C SER A 176 -5.89 -2.25 -10.49
N LEU A 177 -4.95 -2.15 -9.55
CA LEU A 177 -3.52 -2.38 -9.81
C LEU A 177 -3.21 -3.75 -10.41
N LEU A 178 -3.96 -4.79 -10.05
CA LEU A 178 -3.79 -6.14 -10.63
C LEU A 178 -4.04 -6.18 -12.14
N PHE A 179 -4.80 -5.22 -12.67
CA PHE A 179 -5.10 -5.07 -14.09
C PHE A 179 -4.16 -4.06 -14.78
N THR A 180 -3.54 -3.16 -14.02
CA THR A 180 -2.69 -2.09 -14.55
C THR A 180 -1.22 -2.50 -14.67
N PHE A 181 -0.70 -3.31 -13.74
CA PHE A 181 0.70 -3.74 -13.75
C PHE A 181 1.03 -4.67 -14.94
N PRO A 182 2.23 -4.54 -15.54
CA PRO A 182 2.75 -5.54 -16.48
C PRO A 182 2.73 -6.94 -15.86
N LYS A 183 2.39 -7.95 -16.67
CA LYS A 183 2.23 -9.35 -16.21
C LYS A 183 3.41 -9.85 -15.37
N VAL A 184 4.65 -9.53 -15.76
CA VAL A 184 5.86 -9.93 -15.03
C VAL A 184 5.87 -9.38 -13.59
N LEU A 185 5.64 -8.07 -13.42
CA LEU A 185 5.60 -7.45 -12.09
C LEU A 185 4.38 -7.87 -11.27
N ARG A 186 3.25 -8.13 -11.94
CA ARG A 186 2.03 -8.63 -11.31
C ARG A 186 2.21 -10.06 -10.78
N ASP A 187 2.88 -10.91 -11.55
CA ASP A 187 3.08 -12.30 -11.15
C ASP A 187 4.13 -12.36 -10.01
N THR A 188 5.19 -11.54 -10.06
CA THR A 188 6.11 -11.33 -8.91
C THR A 188 5.38 -10.78 -7.68
N SER A 189 4.47 -9.80 -7.84
CA SER A 189 3.73 -9.24 -6.70
C SER A 189 2.71 -10.20 -6.12
N LYS A 190 2.09 -11.06 -6.94
CA LYS A 190 1.24 -12.16 -6.47
C LYS A 190 2.01 -13.19 -5.66
N ASP A 191 3.19 -13.59 -6.11
CA ASP A 191 4.03 -14.54 -5.37
C ASP A 191 4.46 -13.94 -4.02
N ILE A 192 4.81 -12.65 -3.99
CA ILE A 192 5.15 -11.94 -2.75
C ILE A 192 3.92 -11.74 -1.85
N ALA A 193 2.75 -11.44 -2.39
CA ALA A 193 1.51 -11.30 -1.62
C ALA A 193 1.12 -12.64 -0.98
N ASN A 194 1.19 -13.73 -1.75
CA ASN A 194 0.92 -15.08 -1.26
C ASN A 194 1.94 -15.53 -0.22
N SER A 195 3.24 -15.23 -0.42
CA SER A 195 4.27 -15.54 0.58
C SER A 195 4.06 -14.73 1.86
N THR A 196 3.75 -13.45 1.75
CA THR A 196 3.51 -12.57 2.90
C THR A 196 2.28 -13.03 3.69
N LEU A 197 1.16 -13.33 3.02
CA LEU A 197 -0.03 -13.89 3.66
C LEU A 197 0.26 -15.20 4.39
N ARG A 198 1.01 -16.11 3.76
CA ARG A 198 1.42 -17.38 4.35
C ARG A 198 2.30 -17.15 5.59
N ASP A 199 3.29 -16.27 5.48
CA ASP A 199 4.25 -16.00 6.56
C ASP A 199 3.57 -15.28 7.73
N THR A 200 2.66 -14.35 7.47
CA THR A 200 1.83 -13.69 8.49
C THR A 200 0.89 -14.71 9.17
N SER A 201 0.27 -15.61 8.42
CA SER A 201 -0.57 -16.68 8.99
C SER A 201 0.25 -17.60 9.90
N ASN A 202 1.47 -17.96 9.49
CA ASN A 202 2.37 -18.80 10.29
C ASN A 202 2.84 -18.07 11.55
N MET A 203 3.18 -16.78 11.46
CA MET A 203 3.51 -15.97 12.63
C MET A 203 2.34 -15.89 13.62
N PHE A 204 1.12 -15.67 13.12
CA PHE A 204 -0.06 -15.59 13.96
C PHE A 204 -0.34 -16.92 14.68
N ASN A 205 -0.26 -18.04 13.95
CA ASN A 205 -0.42 -19.37 14.53
C ASN A 205 0.62 -19.65 15.61
N ASN A 206 1.90 -19.32 15.36
CA ASN A 206 2.97 -19.47 16.34
C ASN A 206 2.78 -18.57 17.58
N MET A 207 2.34 -17.33 17.38
CA MET A 207 1.99 -16.43 18.48
C MET A 207 0.83 -16.99 19.32
N MET A 208 -0.22 -17.50 18.67
CA MET A 208 -1.37 -18.10 19.33
C MET A 208 -1.00 -19.37 20.09
N GLU A 209 -0.15 -20.23 19.53
CA GLU A 209 0.38 -21.40 20.22
C GLU A 209 1.19 -21.01 21.48
N GLN A 210 2.06 -20.01 21.37
CA GLN A 210 2.82 -19.51 22.52
C GLN A 210 1.91 -18.89 23.59
N PHE A 211 0.85 -18.19 23.18
CA PHE A 211 -0.10 -17.60 24.10
C PHE A 211 -0.91 -18.68 24.83
N VAL A 212 -1.39 -19.71 24.11
CA VAL A 212 -2.09 -20.86 24.69
C VAL A 212 -1.19 -21.66 25.63
N GLN A 213 0.10 -21.83 25.30
CA GLN A 213 1.05 -22.52 26.18
C GLN A 213 1.37 -21.74 27.45
N ARG A 214 1.29 -20.40 27.45
CA ARG A 214 1.52 -19.56 28.63
C ARG A 214 0.33 -19.46 29.58
N ILE A 215 -0.86 -19.83 29.12
CA ILE A 215 -2.11 -19.81 29.90
C ILE A 215 -2.37 -21.16 30.61
N LYS A 216 -1.69 -22.23 30.18
CA LYS A 216 -1.62 -23.50 30.92
C LYS A 216 -0.54 -23.47 31.98
#